data_AF-A0A538C2G8-F1
#
_entry.id   AF-A0A538C2G8-F1
#
_cell.length_a   1.000
_cell.length_b   1.000
_cell.length_c   1.000
_cell.angle_alpha   90.00
_cell.angle_beta   90.00
_cell.angle_gamma   90.00
#
_symmetry.space_group_name_H-M   'P 1'
#
loop_
_entity.id
_entity.type
_entity.pdbx_description
1 polymer ?
#
loop_
_entity_poly.entity_id
_entity_poly.type
_entity_poly.pdbx_seq_one_letter_code
_entity_poly.pdbx_strand_id
1 'polypeptide(L)'
;MRHYIWADGRGALAEGPIDIDIGAGCFEPVEITIVFDEGYPRVPPRFFDRARRWRPDDDRHLMDNHEFCLWLARVDTPKLDTSEQFGELVLRVIAFLRDQFVFDDLGGRWPGRDWLHGGSAAYAQHALETLGVSSNESFRALWPLVLGQRLHANASCPCGSGLPYTRCHRAEVNSLRWLARLRKCERIPAAAEHQLRDAA
;
A
#
# COMPACT_ATOMS: atom_id res chain seq x y z
N MET A 1 -22.44 -12.60 -11.55
CA MET A 1 -21.87 -11.24 -11.71
C MET A 1 -22.56 -10.52 -12.86
N ARG A 2 -23.04 -9.29 -12.62
CA ARG A 2 -23.59 -8.37 -13.63
C ARG A 2 -22.47 -7.43 -14.08
N HIS A 3 -22.44 -7.08 -15.36
CA HIS A 3 -21.43 -6.18 -15.93
C HIS A 3 -22.15 -5.05 -16.65
N TYR A 4 -21.67 -3.83 -16.44
CA TYR A 4 -22.17 -2.61 -17.05
C TYR A 4 -20.99 -1.87 -17.67
N ILE A 5 -21.16 -1.39 -18.89
CA ILE A 5 -20.21 -0.49 -19.54
C ILE A 5 -20.86 0.89 -19.52
N TRP A 6 -20.14 1.92 -19.10
CA TRP A 6 -20.72 3.27 -19.13
C TRP A 6 -20.97 3.69 -20.57
N ALA A 7 -22.12 4.31 -20.82
CA ALA A 7 -22.57 4.67 -22.17
C ALA A 7 -21.63 5.65 -22.88
N ASP A 8 -20.85 6.42 -22.13
CA ASP A 8 -19.85 7.36 -22.61
C ASP A 8 -18.47 6.72 -22.83
N GLY A 9 -18.33 5.41 -22.61
CA GLY A 9 -17.10 4.66 -22.79
C GLY A 9 -16.00 5.00 -21.77
N ARG A 10 -16.32 5.75 -20.70
CA ARG A 10 -15.33 6.19 -19.71
C ARG A 10 -14.88 5.10 -18.75
N GLY A 11 -15.35 3.87 -18.96
CA GLY A 11 -15.06 2.74 -18.08
C GLY A 11 -16.20 1.75 -17.95
N ALA A 12 -16.09 0.91 -16.94
CA ALA A 12 -17.01 -0.20 -16.69
C ALA A 12 -17.18 -0.46 -15.20
N LEU A 13 -18.23 -1.18 -14.88
CA LEU A 13 -18.57 -1.58 -13.53
C LEU A 13 -19.01 -3.05 -13.53
N ALA A 14 -18.48 -3.83 -12.60
CA ALA A 14 -18.89 -5.21 -12.37
C ALA A 14 -19.44 -5.34 -10.95
N GLU A 15 -20.54 -6.07 -10.80
CA GLU A 15 -21.22 -6.27 -9.52
C GLU A 15 -21.60 -7.73 -9.32
N GLY A 16 -21.50 -8.20 -8.09
CA GLY A 16 -22.15 -9.43 -7.69
C GLY A 16 -21.52 -10.05 -6.46
N PRO A 17 -22.05 -11.20 -6.05
CA PRO A 17 -21.53 -11.91 -4.90
C PRO A 17 -20.20 -12.58 -5.23
N ILE A 18 -19.32 -12.60 -4.24
CA ILE A 18 -18.21 -13.54 -4.11
C ILE A 18 -18.48 -14.38 -2.86
N ASP A 19 -18.42 -15.70 -3.00
CA ASP A 19 -18.50 -16.61 -1.85
C ASP A 19 -17.15 -16.65 -1.14
N ILE A 20 -17.14 -16.27 0.14
CA ILE A 20 -15.95 -16.22 0.98
C ILE A 20 -15.97 -17.39 1.96
N ASP A 21 -14.92 -18.20 1.95
CA ASP A 21 -14.71 -19.24 2.96
C ASP A 21 -14.38 -18.58 4.30
N ILE A 22 -15.34 -18.65 5.23
CA ILE A 22 -15.21 -18.13 6.60
C ILE A 22 -14.76 -19.21 7.59
N GLY A 23 -14.36 -20.39 7.10
CA GLY A 23 -13.85 -21.50 7.88
C GLY A 23 -14.90 -22.59 8.13
N ALA A 24 -14.42 -23.77 8.55
CA ALA A 24 -15.25 -24.94 8.86
C ALA A 24 -16.20 -25.40 7.72
N GLY A 25 -15.87 -25.07 6.46
CA GLY A 25 -16.70 -25.38 5.31
C GLY A 25 -17.92 -24.45 5.15
N CYS A 26 -17.98 -23.35 5.91
CA CYS A 26 -19.00 -22.32 5.79
C CYS A 26 -18.56 -21.24 4.79
N PHE A 27 -19.49 -20.84 3.92
CA PHE A 27 -19.28 -19.79 2.94
C PHE A 27 -20.29 -18.67 3.16
N GLU A 28 -19.80 -17.43 3.11
CA GLU A 28 -20.62 -16.22 3.19
C GLU A 28 -20.55 -15.47 1.87
N PRO A 29 -21.70 -15.17 1.23
CA PRO A 29 -21.72 -14.33 0.04
C PRO A 29 -21.48 -12.87 0.44
N VAL A 30 -20.49 -12.23 -0.21
CA VAL A 30 -20.23 -10.80 -0.08
C VAL A 30 -20.51 -10.12 -1.42
N GLU A 31 -21.47 -9.20 -1.43
CA GLU A 31 -21.79 -8.39 -2.60
C GLU A 31 -20.71 -7.32 -2.81
N ILE A 32 -19.96 -7.43 -3.90
CA ILE A 32 -18.92 -6.46 -4.24
C ILE A 32 -19.28 -5.61 -5.46
N THR A 33 -18.68 -4.43 -5.52
CA THR A 33 -18.64 -3.61 -6.73
C THR A 33 -17.19 -3.40 -7.14
N ILE A 34 -16.89 -3.62 -8.41
CA ILE A 34 -15.59 -3.36 -9.04
C ILE A 34 -15.79 -2.22 -10.03
N VAL A 35 -15.02 -1.15 -9.87
CA VAL A 35 -15.09 0.05 -10.72
C VAL A 35 -13.81 0.15 -11.56
N PHE A 36 -13.97 0.08 -12.87
CA PHE A 36 -12.91 0.24 -13.87
C PHE A 36 -13.02 1.65 -14.45
N ASP A 37 -12.20 2.59 -13.97
CA ASP A 37 -12.17 3.97 -14.47
C ASP A 37 -11.41 4.06 -15.82
N GLU A 38 -11.46 5.22 -16.49
CA GLU A 38 -10.76 5.51 -17.77
C GLU A 38 -9.25 5.17 -17.77
N GLY A 39 -8.65 5.19 -16.58
CA GLY A 39 -7.23 4.88 -16.40
C GLY A 39 -6.89 3.40 -16.54
N TYR A 40 -7.87 2.50 -16.55
CA TYR A 40 -7.63 1.05 -16.66
C TYR A 40 -7.01 0.69 -18.01
N PRO A 41 -6.02 -0.24 -18.06
CA PRO A 41 -5.43 -1.01 -16.96
C PRO A 41 -4.26 -0.33 -16.22
N ARG A 42 -3.86 0.89 -16.61
CA ARG A 42 -2.73 1.61 -15.97
C ARG A 42 -3.03 2.01 -14.52
N VAL A 43 -4.30 2.22 -14.21
CA VAL A 43 -4.80 2.44 -12.85
C VAL A 43 -5.64 1.22 -12.47
N PRO A 44 -5.32 0.55 -11.36
CA PRO A 44 -6.10 -0.59 -10.89
C PRO A 44 -7.55 -0.21 -10.62
N PRO A 45 -8.49 -1.17 -10.79
CA PRO A 45 -9.88 -0.93 -10.46
C PRO A 45 -10.06 -0.76 -8.95
N ARG A 46 -11.13 -0.06 -8.57
CA ARG A 46 -11.50 0.17 -7.17
C ARG A 46 -12.54 -0.85 -6.73
N PHE A 47 -12.43 -1.32 -5.49
CA PHE A 47 -13.30 -2.35 -4.93
C PHE A 47 -14.08 -1.79 -3.75
N PHE A 48 -15.35 -2.17 -3.66
CA PHE A 48 -16.26 -1.73 -2.61
C PHE A 48 -17.10 -2.89 -2.12
N ASP A 49 -17.42 -2.88 -0.84
CA ASP A 49 -18.53 -3.66 -0.28
C ASP A 49 -19.84 -2.95 -0.63
N ARG A 50 -20.62 -3.56 -1.51
CA ARG A 50 -21.89 -3.00 -1.98
C ARG A 50 -22.94 -2.95 -0.86
N ALA A 51 -22.93 -3.96 0.00
CA ALA A 51 -23.91 -4.08 1.08
C ALA A 51 -23.57 -3.16 2.27
N ARG A 52 -22.36 -2.62 2.32
CA ARG A 52 -21.83 -1.83 3.45
C ARG A 52 -21.99 -2.60 4.77
N ARG A 53 -21.69 -3.89 4.73
CA ARG A 53 -21.61 -4.80 5.88
C ARG A 53 -20.65 -4.26 6.93
N TRP A 54 -19.51 -3.71 6.49
CA TRP A 54 -18.49 -3.16 7.38
C TRP A 54 -18.44 -1.64 7.33
N ARG A 55 -18.19 -1.04 8.49
CA ARG A 55 -18.00 0.42 8.61
C ARG A 55 -16.57 0.80 8.19
N PRO A 56 -16.37 1.99 7.60
CA PRO A 56 -15.04 2.56 7.42
C PRO A 56 -14.26 2.57 8.73
N ASP A 57 -13.02 2.10 8.64
CA ASP A 57 -12.10 1.96 9.76
C ASP A 57 -10.70 1.73 9.15
N ASP A 58 -9.74 2.55 9.56
CA ASP A 58 -8.37 2.49 9.07
C ASP A 58 -7.73 1.14 9.43
N ASP A 59 -7.96 0.64 10.65
CA ASP A 59 -7.45 -0.65 11.15
C ASP A 59 -8.07 -1.85 10.39
N ARG A 60 -9.21 -1.61 9.73
CA ARG A 60 -9.92 -2.57 8.87
C ARG A 60 -9.55 -2.42 7.39
N HIS A 61 -8.69 -1.46 7.04
CA HIS A 61 -8.33 -1.14 5.66
C HIS A 61 -9.55 -0.77 4.79
N LEU A 62 -10.53 -0.07 5.38
CA LEU A 62 -11.70 0.49 4.70
C LEU A 62 -11.67 2.01 4.79
N MET A 63 -11.52 2.67 3.64
CA MET A 63 -11.52 4.12 3.55
C MET A 63 -12.89 4.73 3.88
N ASP A 64 -12.95 6.02 4.22
CA ASP A 64 -14.20 6.75 4.51
C ASP A 64 -15.28 6.61 3.41
N ASN A 65 -14.85 6.50 2.15
CA ASN A 65 -15.73 6.30 1.00
C ASN A 65 -16.13 4.82 0.78
N HIS A 66 -15.79 3.93 1.72
CA HIS A 66 -15.98 2.48 1.70
C HIS A 66 -15.16 1.74 0.63
N GLU A 67 -14.16 2.40 0.04
CA GLU A 67 -13.21 1.76 -0.86
C GLU A 67 -12.23 0.89 -0.07
N PHE A 68 -11.91 -0.29 -0.62
CA PHE A 68 -10.93 -1.20 -0.02
C PHE A 68 -9.52 -0.65 -0.18
N CYS A 69 -8.78 -0.53 0.92
CA CYS A 69 -7.37 -0.17 0.92
C CYS A 69 -6.50 -1.43 0.70
N LEU A 70 -6.31 -1.80 -0.55
CA LEU A 70 -5.68 -3.08 -0.93
C LEU A 70 -4.16 -3.02 -1.21
N TRP A 71 -3.59 -1.82 -1.31
CA TRP A 71 -2.17 -1.58 -1.60
C TRP A 71 -1.76 -0.15 -1.23
N LEU A 72 -0.46 0.06 -1.06
CA LEU A 72 0.18 1.35 -0.93
C LEU A 72 0.58 1.89 -2.32
N ALA A 73 -0.06 2.98 -2.73
CA ALA A 73 0.14 3.57 -4.06
C ALA A 73 1.63 3.85 -4.35
N ARG A 74 2.12 3.40 -5.52
CA ARG A 74 3.51 3.44 -6.01
C ARG A 74 4.52 2.51 -5.32
N VAL A 75 4.10 1.76 -4.30
CA VAL A 75 4.95 0.77 -3.62
C VAL A 75 4.64 -0.64 -4.13
N ASP A 76 3.39 -1.07 -3.98
CA ASP A 76 2.93 -2.43 -4.32
C ASP A 76 1.63 -2.41 -5.14
N THR A 77 1.40 -1.31 -5.87
CA THR A 77 0.28 -1.17 -6.81
C THR A 77 0.32 -2.30 -7.84
N PRO A 78 -0.78 -3.06 -8.02
CA PRO A 78 -0.80 -4.20 -8.94
C PRO A 78 -0.62 -3.73 -10.39
N LYS A 79 0.12 -4.52 -11.17
CA LYS A 79 0.17 -4.39 -12.63
C LYS A 79 -0.98 -5.20 -13.22
N LEU A 80 -1.60 -4.73 -14.29
CA LEU A 80 -2.81 -5.35 -14.88
C LEU A 80 -2.71 -5.42 -16.41
N ASP A 81 -1.51 -5.69 -16.91
CA ASP A 81 -1.22 -5.83 -18.34
C ASP A 81 -1.78 -7.15 -18.91
N THR A 82 -2.08 -8.13 -18.05
CA THR A 82 -2.61 -9.45 -18.44
C THR A 82 -3.83 -9.87 -17.61
N SER A 83 -4.61 -10.80 -18.14
CA SER A 83 -5.75 -11.40 -17.42
C SER A 83 -5.31 -12.21 -16.20
N GLU A 84 -4.13 -12.84 -16.26
CA GLU A 84 -3.53 -13.57 -15.12
C GLU A 84 -3.28 -12.62 -13.95
N GLN A 85 -2.70 -11.45 -14.20
CA GLN A 85 -2.47 -10.43 -13.18
C GLN A 85 -3.78 -9.88 -12.59
N PHE A 86 -4.83 -9.76 -13.41
CA PHE A 86 -6.15 -9.43 -12.89
C PHE A 86 -6.71 -10.55 -12.00
N GLY A 87 -6.48 -11.82 -12.36
CA GLY A 87 -6.81 -12.97 -11.51
C GLY A 87 -6.10 -12.94 -10.16
N GLU A 88 -4.81 -12.60 -10.13
CA GLU A 88 -4.05 -12.41 -8.87
C GLU A 88 -4.64 -11.29 -8.01
N LEU A 89 -5.07 -10.18 -8.62
CA LEU A 89 -5.76 -9.11 -7.91
C LEU A 89 -7.09 -9.58 -7.30
N VAL A 90 -7.89 -10.36 -8.04
CA VAL A 90 -9.13 -10.94 -7.51
C VAL A 90 -8.86 -11.89 -6.34
N LEU A 91 -7.80 -12.71 -6.43
CA LEU A 91 -7.39 -13.57 -5.31
C LEU A 91 -6.98 -12.76 -4.07
N ARG A 92 -6.28 -11.63 -4.27
CA ARG A 92 -5.97 -10.69 -3.17
C ARG A 92 -7.24 -10.11 -2.54
N VAL A 93 -8.24 -9.76 -3.35
CA VAL A 93 -9.54 -9.27 -2.86
C VAL A 93 -10.28 -10.36 -2.06
N ILE A 94 -10.26 -11.62 -2.51
CA ILE A 94 -10.86 -12.73 -1.76
C ILE A 94 -10.17 -12.90 -0.39
N ALA A 95 -8.84 -12.85 -0.36
CA ALA A 95 -8.09 -12.89 0.89
C ALA A 95 -8.43 -11.72 1.82
N PHE A 96 -8.47 -10.50 1.27
CA PHE A 96 -8.89 -9.30 2.00
C PHE A 96 -10.30 -9.44 2.59
N LEU A 97 -11.27 -9.92 1.81
CA LEU A 97 -12.64 -10.12 2.27
C LEU A 97 -12.73 -11.17 3.38
N ARG A 98 -11.94 -12.26 3.30
CA ARG A 98 -11.83 -13.22 4.39
C ARG A 98 -11.26 -12.57 5.66
N ASP A 99 -10.24 -11.73 5.52
CA ASP A 99 -9.62 -11.03 6.64
C ASP A 99 -10.58 -10.04 7.32
N GLN A 100 -11.59 -9.52 6.63
CA GLN A 100 -12.66 -8.72 7.23
C GLN A 100 -13.48 -9.51 8.27
N PHE A 101 -13.80 -10.77 7.99
CA PHE A 101 -14.49 -11.65 8.94
C PHE A 101 -13.59 -11.98 10.12
N VAL A 102 -12.33 -12.32 9.84
CA VAL A 102 -11.36 -12.64 10.90
C VAL A 102 -11.11 -11.43 11.80
N PHE A 103 -11.10 -10.21 11.25
CA PHE A 103 -11.00 -8.97 12.04
C PHE A 103 -12.13 -8.84 13.07
N ASP A 104 -13.37 -9.15 12.67
CA ASP A 104 -14.53 -9.17 13.58
C ASP A 104 -14.34 -10.22 14.67
N ASP A 105 -13.92 -11.44 14.31
CA ASP A 105 -13.68 -12.54 15.24
C ASP A 105 -12.53 -12.27 16.22
N LEU A 106 -11.51 -11.52 15.79
CA LEU A 106 -10.36 -11.14 16.61
C LEU A 106 -10.60 -9.94 17.52
N GLY A 107 -11.80 -9.37 17.48
CA GLY A 107 -12.21 -8.22 18.30
C GLY A 107 -11.60 -6.90 17.82
N GLY A 108 -11.49 -6.72 16.50
CA GLY A 108 -10.99 -5.48 15.91
C GLY A 108 -9.48 -5.45 15.70
N ARG A 109 -8.86 -6.60 15.44
CA ARG A 109 -7.42 -6.70 15.16
C ARG A 109 -7.20 -7.28 13.77
N TRP A 110 -6.41 -6.58 12.96
CA TRP A 110 -6.07 -7.04 11.62
C TRP A 110 -5.27 -8.35 11.68
N PRO A 111 -5.67 -9.41 10.94
CA PRO A 111 -5.01 -10.71 11.01
C PRO A 111 -3.70 -10.78 10.21
N GLY A 112 -3.50 -9.85 9.27
CA GLY A 112 -2.36 -9.84 8.36
C GLY A 112 -1.25 -8.87 8.77
N ARG A 113 -0.18 -8.85 7.98
CA ARG A 113 0.78 -7.75 8.02
C ARG A 113 0.20 -6.56 7.26
N ASP A 114 0.44 -5.37 7.77
CA ASP A 114 0.05 -4.14 7.12
C ASP A 114 1.11 -3.04 7.31
N TRP A 115 0.95 -1.97 6.52
CA TRP A 115 1.66 -0.73 6.77
C TRP A 115 0.84 0.15 7.71
N LEU A 116 1.55 0.98 8.49
CA LEU A 116 0.94 1.96 9.37
C LEU A 116 -0.08 2.85 8.63
N HIS A 117 -1.19 3.13 9.29
CA HIS A 117 -2.26 3.94 8.72
C HIS A 117 -1.84 5.39 8.45
N GLY A 118 -2.46 5.96 7.42
CA GLY A 118 -2.14 7.30 6.95
C GLY A 118 -0.91 7.32 6.03
N GLY A 119 -1.06 7.92 4.85
CA GLY A 119 -0.05 7.79 3.80
C GLY A 119 1.37 8.25 4.20
N SER A 120 1.53 9.21 5.11
CA SER A 120 2.88 9.63 5.55
C SER A 120 3.57 8.58 6.42
N ALA A 121 2.82 7.90 7.30
CA ALA A 121 3.37 6.85 8.15
C ALA A 121 3.71 5.60 7.34
N ALA A 122 2.80 5.18 6.44
CA ALA A 122 3.04 4.07 5.51
C ALA A 122 4.29 4.30 4.64
N TYR A 123 4.43 5.48 4.02
CA TYR A 123 5.62 5.79 3.20
C TYR A 123 6.89 5.94 4.04
N ALA A 124 6.79 6.40 5.29
CA ALA A 124 7.92 6.42 6.21
C ALA A 124 8.38 5.01 6.58
N GLN A 125 7.45 4.11 6.90
CA GLN A 125 7.76 2.70 7.16
C GLN A 125 8.44 2.07 5.95
N HIS A 126 7.86 2.22 4.76
CA HIS A 126 8.47 1.72 3.53
C HIS A 126 9.88 2.30 3.27
N ALA A 127 10.09 3.60 3.53
CA ALA A 127 11.39 4.22 3.38
C ALA A 127 12.42 3.65 4.37
N LEU A 128 12.04 3.44 5.63
CA LEU A 128 12.90 2.85 6.65
C LEU A 128 13.26 1.40 6.31
N GLU A 129 12.26 0.59 5.92
CA GLU A 129 12.45 -0.79 5.47
C GLU A 129 13.38 -0.87 4.25
N THR A 130 13.20 0.03 3.28
CA THR A 130 14.02 0.06 2.06
C THR A 130 15.44 0.55 2.33
N LEU A 131 15.62 1.55 3.20
CA LEU A 131 16.94 2.06 3.56
C LEU A 131 17.68 1.12 4.52
N GLY A 132 16.98 0.29 5.29
CA GLY A 132 17.59 -0.61 6.26
C GLY A 132 18.31 0.12 7.40
N VAL A 133 17.79 1.28 7.82
CA VAL A 133 18.39 2.11 8.89
C VAL A 133 17.61 2.01 10.19
N SER A 134 18.33 2.02 11.32
CA SER A 134 17.77 1.88 12.67
C SER A 134 17.95 3.11 13.56
N SER A 135 18.49 4.22 13.04
CA SER A 135 18.69 5.45 13.81
C SER A 135 18.18 6.69 13.08
N ASN A 136 17.75 7.67 13.87
CA ASN A 136 17.27 8.96 13.36
C ASN A 136 18.38 9.70 12.63
N GLU A 137 19.61 9.60 13.12
CA GLU A 137 20.79 10.21 12.51
C GLU A 137 21.03 9.66 11.11
N SER A 138 21.03 8.33 10.95
CA SER A 138 21.26 7.69 9.64
C SER A 138 20.14 8.02 8.65
N PHE A 139 18.87 8.00 9.11
CA PHE A 139 17.74 8.39 8.27
C PHE A 139 17.84 9.85 7.79
N ARG A 140 18.05 10.80 8.71
CA ARG A 140 18.20 12.23 8.39
C ARG A 140 19.36 12.50 7.44
N ALA A 141 20.46 11.74 7.56
CA ALA A 141 21.63 11.89 6.72
C ALA A 141 21.42 11.38 5.29
N LEU A 142 20.57 10.36 5.11
CA LEU A 142 20.22 9.79 3.79
C LEU A 142 19.05 10.52 3.11
N TRP A 143 18.11 11.08 3.88
CA TRP A 143 16.89 11.67 3.36
C TRP A 143 17.11 12.75 2.28
N PRO A 144 18.06 13.70 2.40
CA PRO A 144 18.34 14.67 1.35
C PRO A 144 18.73 14.01 0.02
N LEU A 145 19.39 12.85 0.05
CA LEU A 145 19.76 12.11 -1.16
C LEU A 145 18.53 11.49 -1.84
N VAL A 146 17.54 11.03 -1.06
CA VAL A 146 16.22 10.59 -1.55
C VAL A 146 15.50 11.75 -2.23
N LEU A 147 15.62 12.96 -1.69
CA LEU A 147 15.10 14.20 -2.29
C LEU A 147 15.89 14.69 -3.52
N GLY A 148 16.97 14.00 -3.89
CA GLY A 148 17.73 14.29 -5.10
C GLY A 148 19.03 15.07 -4.87
N GLN A 149 19.41 15.36 -3.62
CA GLN A 149 20.75 15.88 -3.34
C GLN A 149 21.81 14.92 -3.89
N ARG A 150 22.79 15.48 -4.58
CA ARG A 150 23.87 14.69 -5.17
C ARG A 150 24.97 14.47 -4.14
N LEU A 151 25.51 13.26 -4.15
CA LEU A 151 26.71 12.91 -3.40
C LEU A 151 27.78 12.48 -4.40
N HIS A 152 29.04 12.83 -4.14
CA HIS A 152 30.16 12.41 -4.96
C HIS A 152 30.27 10.88 -4.96
N ALA A 153 30.63 10.27 -6.10
CA ALA A 153 30.59 8.82 -6.29
C ALA A 153 31.47 8.04 -5.30
N ASN A 154 32.58 8.65 -4.86
CA ASN A 154 33.54 8.05 -3.91
C ASN A 154 33.38 8.58 -2.48
N ALA A 155 32.35 9.37 -2.19
CA ALA A 155 32.12 9.81 -0.82
C ALA A 155 31.70 8.63 0.06
N SER A 156 32.12 8.67 1.33
CA SER A 156 31.61 7.78 2.36
C SER A 156 30.10 7.93 2.48
N CYS A 157 29.43 6.83 2.79
CA CYS A 157 28.00 6.82 3.00
C CYS A 157 27.65 7.61 4.27
N PRO A 158 26.68 8.55 4.20
CA PRO A 158 26.35 9.39 5.33
C PRO A 158 25.57 8.65 6.43
N CYS A 159 25.22 7.36 6.23
CA CYS A 159 24.57 6.55 7.25
C CYS A 159 25.46 6.19 8.45
N GLY A 160 26.78 6.41 8.36
CA GLY A 160 27.75 6.09 9.41
C GLY A 160 28.47 4.74 9.27
N SER A 161 28.19 3.95 8.22
CA SER A 161 28.83 2.64 8.01
C SER A 161 30.32 2.69 7.63
N GLY A 162 30.82 3.85 7.21
CA GLY A 162 32.17 4.02 6.67
C GLY A 162 32.38 3.49 5.24
N LEU A 163 31.41 2.76 4.68
CA LEU A 163 31.49 2.23 3.32
C LEU A 163 31.28 3.34 2.26
N PRO A 164 31.82 3.22 1.04
CA PRO A 164 31.47 4.11 -0.07
C PRO A 164 29.96 4.11 -0.33
N TYR A 165 29.36 5.28 -0.58
CA TYR A 165 27.90 5.41 -0.83
C TYR A 165 27.41 4.47 -1.94
N THR A 166 28.20 4.32 -3.00
CA THR A 166 27.92 3.44 -4.14
C THR A 166 27.78 1.96 -3.77
N ARG A 167 28.39 1.54 -2.66
CA ARG A 167 28.35 0.15 -2.14
C ARG A 167 27.49 0.01 -0.89
N CYS A 168 26.82 1.07 -0.44
CA CYS A 168 26.08 1.08 0.81
C CYS A 168 24.58 1.34 0.62
N HIS A 169 24.19 2.55 0.20
CA HIS A 169 22.76 2.94 0.13
C HIS A 169 22.35 3.51 -1.24
N ARG A 170 23.22 3.47 -2.26
CA ARG A 170 22.92 4.09 -3.55
C ARG A 170 21.73 3.42 -4.25
N ALA A 171 21.60 2.11 -4.15
CA ALA A 171 20.51 1.39 -4.83
C ALA A 171 19.16 1.74 -4.19
N GLU A 172 19.12 1.72 -2.86
CA GLU A 172 17.97 1.98 -2.00
C GLU A 172 17.54 3.44 -2.10
N VAL A 173 18.48 4.38 -2.04
CA VAL A 173 18.15 5.80 -2.25
C VAL A 173 17.58 6.04 -3.64
N ASN A 174 18.14 5.40 -4.67
CA ASN A 174 17.64 5.56 -6.04
C ASN A 174 16.23 4.97 -6.21
N SER A 175 15.91 3.84 -5.57
CA SER A 175 14.57 3.24 -5.63
C SER A 175 13.51 4.10 -4.94
N LEU A 176 13.91 4.98 -4.00
CA LEU A 176 13.01 5.87 -3.26
C LEU A 176 12.85 7.28 -3.86
N ARG A 177 13.58 7.64 -4.93
CA ARG A 177 13.55 9.01 -5.49
C ARG A 177 12.18 9.50 -5.94
N TRP A 178 11.23 8.60 -6.18
CA TRP A 178 9.85 8.97 -6.49
C TRP A 178 9.14 9.62 -5.30
N LEU A 179 9.59 9.41 -4.06
CA LEU A 179 9.04 10.04 -2.85
C LEU A 179 9.11 11.56 -2.90
N ALA A 180 10.15 12.12 -3.57
CA ALA A 180 10.30 13.56 -3.77
C ALA A 180 9.15 14.19 -4.58
N ARG A 181 8.33 13.38 -5.27
CA ARG A 181 7.19 13.83 -6.07
C ARG A 181 5.85 13.68 -5.35
N LEU A 182 5.84 13.11 -4.15
CA LEU A 182 4.63 12.95 -3.36
C LEU A 182 4.27 14.24 -2.64
N ARG A 183 2.97 14.58 -2.61
CA ARG A 183 2.44 15.67 -1.76
C ARG A 183 2.76 15.49 -0.27
N LYS A 184 2.97 14.25 0.17
CA LYS A 184 3.22 13.88 1.58
C LYS A 184 4.70 13.94 1.98
N CYS A 185 5.60 14.26 1.05
CA CYS A 185 7.05 14.13 1.20
C CYS A 185 7.60 14.81 2.48
N GLU A 186 7.17 16.04 2.77
CA GLU A 186 7.64 16.82 3.93
C GLU A 186 7.24 16.20 5.28
N ARG A 187 6.16 15.42 5.31
CA ARG A 187 5.64 14.76 6.51
C ARG A 187 6.32 13.42 6.79
N ILE A 188 7.01 12.85 5.80
CA ILE A 188 7.65 11.53 5.92
C ILE A 188 8.76 11.54 6.99
N PRO A 189 9.67 12.54 7.07
CA PRO A 189 10.72 12.53 8.08
C PRO A 189 10.20 12.51 9.52
N ALA A 190 9.21 13.36 9.83
CA ALA A 190 8.63 13.38 11.16
C ALA A 190 7.97 12.03 11.53
N ALA A 191 7.32 11.38 10.57
CA ALA A 191 6.72 10.06 10.76
C ALA A 191 7.78 8.96 10.95
N ALA A 192 8.87 9.01 10.18
CA ALA A 192 9.98 8.06 10.31
C ALA A 192 10.66 8.19 11.67
N GLU A 193 10.90 9.42 12.13
CA GLU A 193 11.52 9.67 13.43
C GLU A 193 10.67 9.23 14.60
N HIS A 194 9.34 9.35 14.48
CA HIS A 194 8.42 8.82 15.48
C HIS A 194 8.55 7.30 15.59
N GLN A 195 8.53 6.59 14.46
CA GLN A 195 8.65 5.13 14.43
C GLN A 195 9.99 4.64 15.01
N LEU A 196 11.09 5.28 14.65
CA LEU A 196 12.42 4.92 15.16
C LEU A 196 12.57 5.16 16.67
N ARG A 197 11.88 6.16 17.23
CA ARG A 197 11.84 6.38 18.69
C ARG A 197 11.05 5.28 19.41
N ASP A 198 9.95 4.83 18.83
CA ASP A 198 9.08 3.83 19.44
C ASP A 198 9.70 2.41 19.37
N ALA A 199 10.72 2.21 18.53
CA ALA A 199 11.44 0.94 18.36
C ALA A 199 12.69 0.78 19.25
N ALA A 200 13.07 1.81 20.02
CA ALA A 200 14.28 1.84 20.88
C ALA A 200 13.95 1.58 22.35
#